data_AF-A0A2I1F581-F1
#
_entry.id   AF-A0A2I1F581-F1
#
_cell.length_a   1.000
_cell.length_b   1.000
_cell.length_c   1.000
_cell.angle_alpha   90.00
_cell.angle_beta   90.00
_cell.angle_gamma   90.00
#
_symmetry.space_group_name_H-M   'P 1'
#
loop_
_entity.id
_entity.type
_entity.pdbx_description
1 polymer ?
#
loop_
_entity_poly.entity_id
_entity_poly.type
_entity_poly.pdbx_seq_one_letter_code
_entity_poly.pdbx_strand_id
1 'polypeptide(L)'
;MEGEKKETRVLKREPPSWNFYYCPYILRTGEVCNRRCFDPKGCKVHRNSRQVLCKECGDPTRSKYDYCDTHAKKHRSKEHYHRKKLAKQADGPKEIPLK
;
A
#
# COMPACT_ATOMS: atom_id res chain seq x y z
N MET A 1 66.55 23.97 14.40
CA MET A 1 65.25 24.26 13.78
C MET A 1 64.96 23.13 12.83
N GLU A 2 63.84 22.43 12.96
CA GLU A 2 63.06 21.79 11.89
C GLU A 2 61.76 21.35 12.57
N GLY A 3 60.66 21.95 12.12
CA GLY A 3 59.42 22.08 12.87
C GLY A 3 58.57 20.82 12.90
N GLU A 4 57.99 20.56 14.08
CA GLU A 4 56.89 19.62 14.29
C GLU A 4 55.73 19.90 13.32
N LYS A 5 55.51 18.99 12.38
CA LYS A 5 54.32 18.98 11.53
C LYS A 5 53.14 18.49 12.38
N LYS A 6 52.33 19.44 12.85
CA LYS A 6 51.09 19.18 13.57
C LYS A 6 50.04 18.73 12.57
N GLU A 7 49.91 17.42 12.39
CA GLU A 7 48.83 16.84 11.59
C GLU A 7 47.51 17.00 12.35
N THR A 8 46.78 18.05 11.99
CA THR A 8 45.45 18.32 12.51
C THR A 8 44.51 17.19 12.10
N ARG A 9 44.12 16.35 13.06
CA ARG A 9 43.08 15.33 12.89
C ARG A 9 41.77 16.03 12.51
N VAL A 10 41.49 16.08 11.20
CA VAL A 10 40.17 16.43 10.69
C VAL A 10 39.23 15.32 11.13
N LEU A 11 38.46 15.58 12.20
CA LEU A 11 37.36 14.73 12.63
C LEU A 11 36.36 14.69 11.46
N LYS A 12 36.41 13.61 10.67
CA LYS A 12 35.48 13.34 9.58
C LYS A 12 34.07 13.33 10.19
N ARG A 13 33.35 14.44 10.06
CA ARG A 13 31.92 14.49 10.34
C ARG A 13 31.27 13.59 9.30
N GLU A 14 30.82 12.41 9.70
CA GLU A 14 30.01 11.57 8.83
C GLU A 14 28.80 12.41 8.38
N PRO A 15 28.49 12.44 7.08
CA PRO A 15 27.27 13.08 6.62
C PRO A 15 26.09 12.43 7.35
N PRO A 16 25.04 13.18 7.71
CA PRO A 16 23.88 12.60 8.37
C PRO A 16 23.43 11.40 7.55
N SER A 17 23.47 10.22 8.14
CA SER A 17 23.10 8.95 7.50
C SER A 17 21.59 8.96 7.29
N TRP A 18 21.14 9.75 6.32
CA TRP A 18 19.81 9.65 5.77
C TRP A 18 19.80 8.31 5.05
N ASN A 19 19.47 7.26 5.81
CA ASN A 19 19.32 5.92 5.29
C ASN A 19 18.19 5.98 4.27
N PHE A 20 18.58 6.08 3.00
CA PHE A 20 17.65 6.01 1.89
C PHE A 20 17.28 4.55 1.70
N TYR A 21 16.00 4.25 1.92
CA TYR A 21 15.41 2.96 1.60
C TYR A 21 14.88 2.96 0.18
N TYR A 22 14.65 1.77 -0.34
CA TYR A 22 13.96 1.56 -1.60
C TYR A 22 12.60 0.95 -1.32
N CYS A 23 11.57 1.47 -1.98
CA CYS A 23 10.20 1.01 -1.74
C CYS A 23 10.03 -0.45 -2.21
N PRO A 24 9.75 -1.40 -1.29
CA PRO A 24 9.66 -2.83 -1.62
C PRO A 24 8.33 -3.22 -2.30
N TYR A 25 7.48 -2.25 -2.61
CA TYR A 25 6.13 -2.48 -3.06
C TYR A 25 6.10 -3.04 -4.49
N ILE A 26 5.57 -4.25 -4.65
CA ILE A 26 5.34 -4.89 -5.96
C ILE A 26 4.13 -4.25 -6.70
N LEU A 27 4.38 -3.71 -7.88
CA LEU A 27 3.36 -3.17 -8.77
C LEU A 27 2.50 -4.30 -9.38
N ARG A 28 1.37 -3.92 -9.98
CA ARG A 28 0.50 -4.88 -10.70
C ARG A 28 1.21 -5.55 -11.88
N THR A 29 2.26 -4.92 -12.40
CA THR A 29 3.12 -5.45 -13.48
C THR A 29 4.10 -6.51 -12.98
N GLY A 30 4.20 -6.73 -11.66
CA GLY A 30 5.21 -7.61 -11.04
C GLY A 30 6.54 -6.88 -10.74
N GLU A 31 6.71 -5.65 -11.21
CA GLU A 31 7.90 -4.86 -10.94
C GLU A 31 7.88 -4.27 -9.53
N VAL A 32 9.04 -4.22 -8.87
CA VAL A 32 9.17 -3.52 -7.59
C VAL A 32 9.21 -2.02 -7.85
N CYS A 33 8.42 -1.26 -7.10
CA CYS A 33 8.33 0.19 -7.21
C CYS A 33 9.71 0.86 -7.11
N ASN A 34 10.55 0.37 -6.19
CA ASN A 34 11.97 0.71 -6.05
C ASN A 34 12.27 2.23 -6.00
N ARG A 35 11.28 3.05 -5.63
CA ARG A 35 11.46 4.49 -5.45
C ARG A 35 12.21 4.75 -4.15
N ARG A 36 13.16 5.67 -4.21
CA ARG A 36 13.90 6.12 -3.03
C ARG A 36 12.94 6.75 -2.01
N CYS A 37 12.98 6.27 -0.76
CA CYS A 37 12.14 6.73 0.33
C CYS A 37 12.91 6.75 1.65
N PHE A 38 12.38 7.50 2.63
CA PHE A 38 12.96 7.60 3.97
C PHE A 38 12.38 6.58 4.94
N ASP A 39 11.29 5.91 4.56
CA ASP A 39 10.59 4.92 5.36
C ASP A 39 10.92 3.50 4.88
N PRO A 40 11.27 2.56 5.78
CA PRO A 40 11.51 1.17 5.42
C PRO A 40 10.24 0.43 4.96
N LYS A 41 9.06 0.92 5.37
CA LYS A 41 7.76 0.36 4.94
C LYS A 41 7.41 0.67 3.49
N GLY A 42 8.09 1.64 2.87
CA GLY A 42 7.88 2.04 1.48
C GLY A 42 7.62 3.53 1.31
N CYS A 43 7.45 3.97 0.06
CA CYS A 43 7.26 5.37 -0.27
C CYS A 43 5.92 5.91 0.26
N LYS A 44 5.76 7.25 0.28
CA LYS A 44 4.54 7.93 0.76
C LYS A 44 3.24 7.33 0.22
N VAL A 45 3.25 6.85 -1.02
CA VAL A 45 2.09 6.25 -1.71
C VAL A 45 1.84 4.80 -1.27
N HIS A 46 2.90 4.06 -0.93
CA HIS A 46 2.83 2.62 -0.67
C HIS A 46 2.96 2.23 0.79
N ARG A 47 3.43 3.12 1.68
CA ARG A 47 3.60 2.84 3.12
C ARG A 47 2.33 2.36 3.83
N ASN A 48 1.15 2.74 3.31
CA ASN A 48 -0.17 2.35 3.81
C ASN A 48 -0.90 1.38 2.86
N SER A 49 -0.24 0.91 1.80
CA SER A 49 -0.85 -0.01 0.85
C SER A 49 -0.78 -1.43 1.40
N ARG A 50 -1.94 -2.10 1.44
CA ARG A 50 -2.04 -3.50 1.83
C ARG A 50 -1.63 -4.40 0.66
N GLN A 51 -0.59 -5.19 0.85
CA GLN A 51 -0.21 -6.31 -0.01
C GLN A 51 -0.43 -7.60 0.76
N VAL A 52 -1.37 -8.41 0.30
CA VAL A 52 -1.67 -9.71 0.91
C VAL A 52 -1.61 -10.75 -0.19
N LEU A 53 -1.11 -11.94 0.11
CA LEU A 53 -1.12 -13.04 -0.85
C LEU A 53 -2.54 -13.57 -1.00
N CYS A 54 -2.95 -13.86 -2.23
CA CYS A 54 -4.22 -14.49 -2.49
C CYS A 54 -4.26 -15.85 -1.79
N LYS A 55 -5.32 -16.12 -1.01
CA LYS A 55 -5.44 -17.39 -0.29
C LYS A 55 -5.53 -18.64 -1.18
N GLU A 56 -5.88 -18.47 -2.46
CA GLU A 56 -6.01 -19.59 -3.41
C GLU A 56 -4.81 -19.69 -4.36
N CYS A 57 -4.34 -18.57 -4.94
CA CYS A 57 -3.21 -18.59 -5.90
C CYS A 57 -1.84 -18.34 -5.26
N GLY A 58 -1.79 -17.74 -4.07
CA GLY A 58 -0.55 -17.17 -3.54
C GLY A 58 -0.11 -15.85 -4.19
N ASP A 59 -0.73 -15.42 -5.29
CA ASP A 59 -0.37 -14.16 -5.96
C ASP A 59 -0.61 -12.92 -5.09
N PRO A 60 0.28 -11.91 -5.12
CA PRO A 60 0.09 -10.68 -4.38
C PRO A 60 -1.18 -9.96 -4.86
N THR A 61 -2.15 -9.82 -3.97
CA THR A 61 -3.40 -9.11 -4.17
C THR A 61 -3.48 -7.84 -3.34
N ARG A 62 -4.21 -6.87 -3.90
CA ARG A 62 -4.61 -5.62 -3.25
C ARG A 62 -6.11 -5.61 -2.92
N SER A 63 -6.79 -6.72 -3.16
CA SER A 63 -8.22 -6.83 -2.92
C SER A 63 -8.50 -6.78 -1.42
N LYS A 64 -9.56 -6.06 -1.05
CA LYS A 64 -10.10 -6.06 0.32
C LYS A 64 -10.40 -7.47 0.84
N TYR A 65 -10.69 -8.40 -0.08
CA TYR A 65 -11.13 -9.75 0.25
C TYR A 65 -10.00 -10.75 0.49
N ASP A 66 -8.73 -10.36 0.34
CA ASP A 66 -7.57 -11.29 0.41
C ASP A 66 -7.57 -12.37 -0.68
N TYR A 67 -8.26 -12.09 -1.79
CA TYR A 67 -8.29 -12.90 -3.01
C TYR A 67 -7.82 -12.07 -4.20
N CYS A 68 -7.20 -12.70 -5.20
CA CYS A 68 -6.92 -12.04 -6.48
C CYS A 68 -8.23 -11.61 -7.15
N ASP A 69 -8.17 -10.73 -8.16
CA ASP A 69 -9.38 -10.18 -8.79
C ASP A 69 -10.28 -11.29 -9.37
N THR A 70 -9.68 -12.33 -9.94
CA THR A 70 -10.36 -13.52 -10.45
C THR A 70 -11.15 -14.25 -9.37
N HIS A 71 -10.55 -14.47 -8.20
CA HIS A 71 -11.16 -15.20 -7.09
C HIS A 71 -12.06 -14.34 -6.20
N ALA A 72 -11.87 -13.03 -6.20
CA ALA A 72 -12.70 -12.08 -5.46
C ALA A 72 -14.11 -11.93 -6.08
N LYS A 73 -14.37 -12.41 -7.31
CA LYS A 73 -15.66 -12.28 -8.02
C LYS A 73 -16.84 -12.77 -7.19
N LYS A 74 -16.72 -13.94 -6.54
CA LYS A 74 -17.78 -14.51 -5.71
C LYS A 74 -18.11 -13.61 -4.52
N HIS A 75 -17.09 -13.07 -3.85
CA HIS A 75 -17.26 -12.15 -2.73
C HIS A 75 -17.88 -10.82 -3.15
N ARG A 76 -17.42 -10.25 -4.28
CA ARG A 76 -17.98 -9.04 -4.89
C ARG A 76 -19.45 -9.19 -5.22
N SER A 77 -19.84 -10.34 -5.79
CA SER A 77 -21.24 -10.63 -6.13
C SER A 77 -22.14 -10.69 -4.88
N LYS A 78 -21.67 -11.34 -3.81
CA LYS A 78 -22.40 -11.39 -2.52
C LYS A 78 -22.57 -10.01 -1.90
N GLU A 79 -21.50 -9.20 -1.82
CA GLU A 79 -21.58 -7.83 -1.29
C GLU A 79 -22.54 -6.97 -2.12
N HIS A 80 -22.47 -7.08 -3.45
CA HIS A 80 -23.36 -6.37 -4.36
C HIS A 80 -24.83 -6.76 -4.15
N TYR A 81 -25.13 -8.06 -4.04
CA TYR A 81 -26.48 -8.53 -3.74
C TYR A 81 -26.98 -8.00 -2.39
N HIS A 82 -26.15 -8.09 -1.35
CA HIS A 82 -26.49 -7.60 -0.01
C HIS A 82 -26.80 -6.10 -0.03
N ARG A 83 -25.96 -5.30 -0.68
CA ARG A 83 -26.17 -3.86 -0.84
C ARG A 83 -27.47 -3.53 -1.57
N LYS A 84 -27.79 -4.28 -2.65
CA LYS A 84 -29.08 -4.12 -3.35
C LYS A 84 -30.26 -4.47 -2.47
N LYS A 85 -30.17 -5.53 -1.66
CA LYS A 85 -31.23 -5.93 -0.74
C LYS A 85 -31.48 -4.84 0.32
N LEU A 86 -30.42 -4.30 0.93
CA LEU A 86 -30.53 -3.20 1.89
C LEU A 86 -31.11 -1.93 1.25
N ALA A 87 -30.68 -1.58 0.02
CA ALA A 87 -31.22 -0.42 -0.68
C ALA A 87 -32.74 -0.54 -0.94
N LYS A 88 -33.23 -1.74 -1.29
CA LYS A 88 -34.67 -2.00 -1.45
C LYS A 88 -35.44 -1.89 -0.14
N GLN A 89 -34.83 -2.24 0.99
CA GLN A 89 -35.44 -2.11 2.31
C GLN A 89 -35.47 -0.65 2.79
N ALA A 90 -34.48 0.15 2.37
CA ALA A 90 -34.43 1.58 2.67
C ALA A 90 -35.37 2.43 1.81
N ASP A 91 -35.64 2.02 0.56
CA ASP A 91 -36.63 2.64 -0.34
C ASP A 91 -38.05 2.17 -0.01
N GLY A 92 -38.47 2.26 1.26
CA GLY A 92 -39.81 1.86 1.72
C GLY A 92 -40.96 2.38 0.84
N PRO A 93 -42.17 1.78 0.91
CA PRO A 93 -43.26 2.06 -0.03
C PRO A 93 -43.47 3.56 -0.18
N LYS A 94 -43.20 4.08 -1.38
CA LYS A 94 -43.49 5.47 -1.72
C LYS A 94 -45.00 5.61 -1.69
N GLU A 95 -45.54 6.29 -0.68
CA GLU A 95 -46.95 6.64 -0.65
C GLU A 95 -47.27 7.39 -1.94
N ILE A 96 -48.12 6.78 -2.77
CA ILE A 96 -48.62 7.38 -4.00
C ILE A 96 -49.74 8.33 -3.55
N PRO A 97 -49.64 9.65 -3.78
CA PRO A 97 -50.73 10.55 -3.44
C PRO A 97 -51.92 10.22 -4.34
N LEU A 98 -52.96 9.61 -3.78
CA LEU A 98 -54.27 9.58 -4.45
C LEU A 98 -54.79 11.02 -4.50
N LYS A 99 -54.99 11.52 -5.71
CA LYS A 99 -55.77 12.72 -6.00
C LYS A 99 -57.21 12.32 -6.25
#